data_AF-W6MMI2-F1
#
_entry.id   AF-W6MMI2-F1
#
_cell.length_a   1.000
_cell.length_b   1.000
_cell.length_c   1.000
_cell.angle_alpha   90.00
_cell.angle_beta   90.00
_cell.angle_gamma   90.00
#
_symmetry.space_group_name_H-M   'P 1'
#
loop_
_entity.id
_entity.type
_entity.pdbx_description
1 polymer ?
#
loop_
_entity_poly.entity_id
_entity_poly.type
_entity_poly.pdbx_seq_one_letter_code
_entity_poly.pdbx_strand_id
1 'polypeptide(L)'
;MSRVGVLALGPAGVGKTTFCNSIISHMQSIGRRAHIVNLDPAADPKEYEFTIDIRDLISLQDVQEELGLGPNGALIYCFEFLLDNLDWLDEQVGDYNDEYLIFDCPGQIELYNHVPVLPVIVKHLQQQLNFSLCATYLLEAPFIIDRSKFFSGALSAMSAMILLELPHINILSKIDLVKDSVSKRELKRFLNPDPLILADKSNDDDFIDINPRFRKLNKAIANLVDEFGMVQFLPLDCSSKDTSDSVATILSYIDDVTQWSEAQEPKEPKDEAEEEDFEQDY
;
A
#
# COMPACT_ATOMS: atom_id res chain seq x y z
N MET A 1 -20.78 4.43 -9.25
CA MET A 1 -19.38 4.38 -9.71
C MET A 1 -18.64 3.43 -8.77
N SER A 2 -17.61 2.70 -9.20
CA SER A 2 -16.77 1.97 -8.24
C SER A 2 -15.89 2.99 -7.54
N ARG A 3 -15.91 3.02 -6.20
CA ARG A 3 -15.02 3.90 -5.44
C ARG A 3 -13.60 3.35 -5.57
N VAL A 4 -12.58 4.20 -5.57
CA VAL A 4 -11.19 3.73 -5.69
C VAL A 4 -10.39 4.16 -4.47
N GLY A 5 -9.64 3.20 -3.93
CA GLY A 5 -8.82 3.41 -2.74
C GLY A 5 -7.45 2.77 -2.87
N VAL A 6 -6.42 3.45 -2.37
CA VAL A 6 -5.08 2.89 -2.21
C VAL A 6 -4.66 2.86 -0.74
N LEU A 7 -4.20 1.72 -0.25
CA LEU A 7 -3.68 1.57 1.11
C LEU A 7 -2.16 1.65 1.07
N ALA A 8 -1.57 2.64 1.74
CA ALA A 8 -0.13 2.71 1.93
C ALA A 8 0.29 1.89 3.15
N LEU A 9 1.01 0.80 2.92
CA LEU A 9 1.44 -0.15 3.94
C LEU A 9 2.97 -0.23 4.00
N GLY A 10 3.47 -0.77 5.10
CA GLY A 10 4.89 -1.05 5.30
C GLY A 10 5.37 -0.63 6.69
N PRO A 11 6.58 -1.07 7.07
CA PRO A 11 7.13 -0.84 8.40
C PRO A 11 7.17 0.63 8.84
N ALA A 12 7.36 0.89 10.12
CA ALA A 12 7.56 2.23 10.64
C ALA A 12 8.79 2.89 10.01
N GLY A 13 8.68 4.17 9.66
CA GLY A 13 9.79 4.94 9.11
C GLY A 13 10.07 4.76 7.61
N VAL A 14 9.36 3.89 6.89
CA VAL A 14 9.60 3.67 5.45
C VAL A 14 9.14 4.81 4.53
N GLY A 15 8.41 5.79 5.05
CA GLY A 15 7.94 6.96 4.30
C GLY A 15 6.54 6.85 3.70
N LYS A 16 5.62 6.10 4.34
CA LYS A 16 4.21 5.96 3.90
C LYS A 16 3.51 7.30 3.75
N THR A 17 3.52 8.11 4.81
CA THR A 17 2.94 9.45 4.81
C THR A 17 3.57 10.34 3.73
N THR A 18 4.90 10.32 3.57
CA THR A 18 5.58 11.07 2.50
C THR A 18 5.14 10.61 1.10
N PHE A 19 4.93 9.31 0.90
CA PHE A 19 4.39 8.75 -0.34
C PHE A 19 2.94 9.21 -0.58
N CYS A 20 2.06 9.11 0.42
CA CYS A 20 0.66 9.59 0.35
C CYS A 20 0.59 11.07 -0.07
N ASN A 21 1.49 11.90 0.47
CA ASN A 21 1.57 13.31 0.11
C ASN A 21 2.12 13.55 -1.29
N SER A 22 3.09 12.74 -1.71
CA SER A 22 3.66 12.85 -3.06
C SER A 22 2.63 12.46 -4.13
N ILE A 23 1.85 11.39 -3.88
CA ILE A 23 0.83 10.92 -4.81
C ILE A 23 -0.36 11.88 -4.89
N ILE A 24 -0.88 12.40 -3.77
CA ILE A 24 -1.97 13.39 -3.81
C ILE A 24 -1.55 14.67 -4.54
N SER A 25 -0.32 15.16 -4.29
CA SER A 25 0.20 16.36 -4.94
C SER A 25 0.30 16.17 -6.46
N HIS A 26 0.76 14.99 -6.88
CA HIS A 26 0.80 14.64 -8.30
C HIS A 26 -0.62 14.56 -8.89
N MET A 27 -1.56 13.88 -8.23
CA MET A 27 -2.95 13.78 -8.68
C MET A 27 -3.61 15.15 -8.84
N GLN A 28 -3.42 16.05 -7.88
CA GLN A 28 -3.92 17.43 -7.95
C GLN A 28 -3.28 18.20 -9.12
N SER A 29 -1.98 18.01 -9.38
CA SER A 29 -1.28 18.66 -10.50
C SER A 29 -1.81 18.27 -11.88
N ILE A 30 -2.35 17.06 -12.01
CA ILE A 30 -2.99 16.56 -13.24
C ILE A 30 -4.53 16.74 -13.23
N GLY A 31 -5.07 17.48 -12.25
CA GLY A 31 -6.49 17.81 -12.16
C GLY A 31 -7.39 16.70 -11.60
N ARG A 32 -6.83 15.65 -10.99
CA ARG A 32 -7.60 14.61 -10.30
C ARG A 32 -7.86 15.02 -8.85
N ARG A 33 -9.08 14.75 -8.38
CA ARG A 33 -9.47 14.95 -6.99
C ARG A 33 -9.20 13.70 -6.17
N ALA A 34 -8.51 13.87 -5.05
CA ALA A 34 -8.17 12.80 -4.13
C ALA A 34 -8.08 13.33 -2.70
N HIS A 35 -8.26 12.44 -1.73
CA HIS A 35 -8.25 12.74 -0.30
C HIS A 35 -7.38 11.75 0.46
N ILE A 36 -6.69 12.24 1.49
CA ILE A 36 -5.91 11.36 2.39
C ILE A 36 -6.75 11.05 3.63
N VAL A 37 -6.85 9.76 3.92
CA VAL A 37 -7.45 9.20 5.13
C VAL A 37 -6.31 8.72 6.02
N ASN A 38 -6.10 9.39 7.17
CA ASN A 38 -5.15 8.93 8.18
C ASN A 38 -5.79 7.85 9.06
N LEU A 39 -5.21 6.65 9.03
CA LEU A 39 -5.56 5.55 9.93
C LEU A 39 -4.48 5.31 11.00
N ASP A 40 -3.41 6.11 11.06
CA ASP A 40 -2.39 6.01 12.12
C ASP A 40 -2.75 6.94 13.30
N PRO A 41 -3.20 6.40 14.45
CA PRO A 41 -3.57 7.20 15.62
C PRO A 41 -2.34 7.78 16.34
N ALA A 42 -1.12 7.40 15.93
CA ALA A 42 0.14 7.92 16.46
C ALA A 42 0.81 8.95 15.52
N ALA A 43 0.18 9.31 14.38
CA ALA A 43 0.73 10.29 13.46
C ALA A 43 0.89 11.68 14.14
N ASP A 44 1.91 12.45 13.75
CA ASP A 44 2.10 13.83 14.23
C ASP A 44 1.21 14.79 13.41
N PRO A 45 0.34 15.59 14.04
CA PRO A 45 -0.61 16.47 13.33
C PRO A 45 0.06 17.62 12.59
N LYS A 46 1.34 17.91 12.86
CA LYS A 46 2.02 19.08 12.28
C LYS A 46 2.64 18.83 10.93
N GLU A 47 2.74 17.58 10.51
CA GLU A 47 3.48 17.25 9.29
C GLU A 47 2.61 17.41 8.03
N TYR A 48 1.31 17.09 8.09
CA TYR A 48 0.44 17.03 6.91
C TYR A 48 -1.05 17.29 7.20
N GLU A 49 -1.78 17.76 6.19
CA GLU A 49 -3.23 17.99 6.26
C GLU A 49 -3.97 16.72 5.77
N PHE A 50 -4.66 16.05 6.69
CA PHE A 50 -5.50 14.90 6.40
C PHE A 50 -6.93 15.36 6.16
N THR A 51 -7.61 14.72 5.20
CA THR A 51 -9.04 15.00 4.96
C THR A 51 -9.90 14.30 6.01
N ILE A 52 -9.57 13.05 6.30
CA ILE A 52 -10.23 12.24 7.32
C ILE A 52 -9.13 11.75 8.25
N ASP A 53 -9.34 11.88 9.56
CA ASP A 53 -8.33 11.56 10.55
C ASP A 53 -8.90 10.72 11.68
N ILE A 54 -8.37 9.50 11.87
CA ILE A 54 -8.76 8.62 12.97
C ILE A 54 -8.62 9.30 14.34
N ARG A 55 -7.73 10.30 14.47
CA ARG A 55 -7.52 11.01 15.74
C ARG A 55 -8.71 11.85 16.17
N ASP A 56 -9.61 12.20 15.24
CA ASP A 56 -10.89 12.85 15.58
C ASP A 56 -11.87 11.88 16.27
N LEU A 57 -11.69 10.56 16.04
CA LEU A 57 -12.41 9.50 16.75
C LEU A 57 -11.66 9.06 18.01
N ILE A 58 -10.38 8.73 17.88
CA ILE A 58 -9.54 8.22 18.96
C ILE A 58 -8.04 8.44 18.67
N SER A 59 -7.31 9.01 19.64
CA SER A 59 -5.87 9.21 19.54
C SER A 59 -5.08 8.23 20.42
N LEU A 60 -3.84 7.90 20.01
CA LEU A 60 -2.97 7.05 20.82
C LEU A 60 -2.70 7.66 22.20
N GLN A 61 -2.49 8.98 22.25
CA GLN A 61 -2.13 9.69 23.48
C GLN A 61 -3.26 9.62 24.51
N ASP A 62 -4.51 9.87 24.10
CA ASP A 62 -5.65 9.83 25.02
C ASP A 62 -5.83 8.44 25.63
N VAL A 63 -5.67 7.39 24.83
CA VAL A 63 -5.76 6.00 25.29
C VAL A 63 -4.64 5.66 26.27
N GLN A 64 -3.42 6.13 26.02
CA GLN A 64 -2.30 5.90 26.95
C GLN A 64 -2.53 6.60 28.29
N GLU A 65 -3.04 7.83 28.27
CA GLU A 65 -3.29 8.63 29.47
C GLU A 65 -4.48 8.09 30.29
N GLU A 66 -5.57 7.70 29.63
CA GLU A 66 -6.79 7.24 30.30
C GLU A 66 -6.71 5.79 30.78
N LEU A 67 -6.17 4.87 29.96
CA LEU A 67 -6.15 3.43 30.25
C LEU A 67 -4.82 2.96 30.85
N GLY A 68 -3.80 3.81 30.90
CA GLY A 68 -2.47 3.45 31.41
C GLY A 68 -1.76 2.38 30.58
N LEU A 69 -2.12 2.25 29.30
CA LEU A 69 -1.54 1.26 28.39
C LEU A 69 -0.19 1.72 27.83
N GLY A 70 0.69 0.76 27.55
CA GLY A 70 1.90 1.02 26.75
C GLY A 70 1.55 1.31 25.27
N PRO A 71 2.49 1.86 24.49
CA PRO A 71 2.21 2.32 23.11
C PRO A 71 1.56 1.25 22.22
N ASN A 72 2.07 0.01 22.23
CA ASN A 72 1.51 -1.06 21.40
C ASN A 72 0.12 -1.52 21.88
N GLY A 73 -0.13 -1.51 23.20
CA GLY A 73 -1.43 -1.86 23.75
C GLY A 73 -2.48 -0.79 23.46
N ALA A 74 -2.09 0.49 23.57
CA ALA A 74 -2.92 1.62 23.21
C ALA A 74 -3.27 1.59 21.71
N LEU A 75 -2.30 1.27 20.84
CA LEU A 75 -2.52 1.17 19.40
C LEU A 75 -3.54 0.08 19.05
N ILE A 76 -3.43 -1.11 19.65
CA ILE A 76 -4.42 -2.18 19.46
C ILE A 76 -5.81 -1.71 19.90
N TYR A 77 -5.91 -1.06 21.06
CA TYR A 77 -7.18 -0.53 21.55
C TYR A 77 -7.78 0.53 20.62
N CYS A 78 -6.99 1.45 20.08
CA CYS A 78 -7.47 2.43 19.08
C CYS A 78 -8.15 1.74 17.89
N PHE A 79 -7.57 0.63 17.43
CA PHE A 79 -8.09 -0.13 16.32
C PHE A 79 -9.31 -0.98 16.67
N GLU A 80 -9.36 -1.59 17.85
CA GLU A 80 -10.57 -2.25 18.36
C GLU A 80 -11.72 -1.23 18.46
N PHE A 81 -11.45 -0.03 18.96
CA PHE A 81 -12.42 1.05 19.04
C PHE A 81 -12.90 1.50 17.65
N LEU A 82 -12.00 1.62 16.66
CA LEU A 82 -12.38 1.90 15.28
C LEU A 82 -13.29 0.80 14.70
N LEU A 83 -13.00 -0.47 14.97
CA LEU A 83 -13.82 -1.59 14.48
C LEU A 83 -15.22 -1.62 15.09
N ASP A 84 -15.35 -1.23 16.36
CA ASP A 84 -16.64 -1.11 17.02
C ASP A 84 -17.45 0.12 16.54
N ASN A 85 -16.81 1.07 15.87
CA ASN A 85 -17.41 2.33 15.37
C ASN A 85 -17.13 2.53 13.86
N LEU A 86 -17.27 1.49 13.04
CA LEU A 86 -17.06 1.58 11.59
C LEU A 86 -18.05 2.52 10.88
N ASP A 87 -19.21 2.78 11.49
CA ASP A 87 -20.17 3.78 11.06
C ASP A 87 -19.56 5.19 10.98
N TRP A 88 -18.63 5.53 11.88
CA TRP A 88 -17.87 6.77 11.78
C TRP A 88 -17.06 6.82 10.47
N LEU A 89 -16.40 5.73 10.11
CA LEU A 89 -15.62 5.67 8.87
C LEU A 89 -16.55 5.79 7.65
N ASP A 90 -17.71 5.14 7.68
CA ASP A 90 -18.72 5.21 6.61
C ASP A 90 -19.24 6.64 6.42
N GLU A 91 -19.52 7.36 7.50
CA GLU A 91 -19.95 8.76 7.46
C GLU A 91 -18.85 9.66 6.88
N GLN A 92 -17.63 9.58 7.40
CA GLN A 92 -16.51 10.41 6.93
C GLN A 92 -16.18 10.15 5.47
N VAL A 93 -16.14 8.88 5.07
CA VAL A 93 -15.82 8.46 3.72
C VAL A 93 -17.00 8.76 2.78
N GLY A 94 -18.25 8.71 3.25
CA GLY A 94 -19.46 8.96 2.48
C GLY A 94 -19.55 10.34 1.82
N ASP A 95 -18.85 11.34 2.36
CA ASP A 95 -18.78 12.68 1.77
C ASP A 95 -17.96 12.73 0.45
N TYR A 96 -17.24 11.66 0.12
CA TYR A 96 -16.29 11.57 -1.00
C TYR A 96 -16.59 10.38 -1.93
N ASN A 97 -17.86 10.18 -2.30
CA ASN A 97 -18.30 8.98 -3.02
C ASN A 97 -17.75 8.81 -4.45
N ASP A 98 -17.29 9.87 -5.10
CA ASP A 98 -16.77 9.83 -6.49
C ASP A 98 -15.28 10.21 -6.57
N GLU A 99 -14.58 10.28 -5.42
CA GLU A 99 -13.21 10.77 -5.33
C GLU A 99 -12.25 9.66 -4.87
N TYR A 100 -10.98 9.84 -5.22
CA TYR A 100 -9.96 8.84 -4.94
C TYR A 100 -9.50 8.94 -3.48
N LEU A 101 -9.47 7.82 -2.75
CA LEU A 101 -9.02 7.82 -1.35
C LEU A 101 -7.64 7.18 -1.19
N ILE A 102 -6.78 7.83 -0.43
CA ILE A 102 -5.43 7.36 -0.09
C ILE A 102 -5.41 7.11 1.41
N PHE A 103 -5.36 5.84 1.82
CA PHE A 103 -5.34 5.44 3.21
C PHE A 103 -3.89 5.34 3.70
N ASP A 104 -3.46 6.27 4.55
CA ASP A 104 -2.18 6.18 5.26
C ASP A 104 -2.35 5.26 6.47
N CYS A 105 -1.78 4.07 6.38
CA CYS A 105 -1.93 3.05 7.42
C CYS A 105 -0.81 3.15 8.47
N PRO A 106 -1.06 2.71 9.72
CA PRO A 106 -0.04 2.65 10.78
C PRO A 106 1.17 1.81 10.36
N GLY A 107 2.36 2.15 10.86
CA GLY A 107 3.61 1.46 10.51
C GLY A 107 3.96 0.21 11.31
N GLN A 108 3.18 -0.12 12.32
CA GLN A 108 3.46 -1.18 13.29
C GLN A 108 3.05 -2.51 12.67
N ILE A 109 4.04 -3.37 12.43
CA ILE A 109 3.86 -4.61 11.67
C ILE A 109 2.96 -5.63 12.38
N GLU A 110 2.80 -5.50 13.68
CA GLU A 110 1.96 -6.33 14.53
C GLU A 110 0.48 -6.25 14.13
N LEU A 111 0.05 -5.09 13.62
CA LEU A 111 -1.30 -4.87 13.09
C LEU A 111 -1.56 -5.60 11.77
N TYR A 112 -0.49 -6.05 11.08
CA TYR A 112 -0.58 -6.86 9.86
C TYR A 112 -0.40 -8.35 10.11
N ASN A 113 -0.21 -8.81 11.34
CA ASN A 113 0.12 -10.23 11.59
C ASN A 113 -0.64 -10.85 12.77
N HIS A 114 -0.94 -10.09 13.82
CA HIS A 114 -1.46 -10.65 15.08
C HIS A 114 -2.92 -10.29 15.38
N VAL A 115 -3.39 -9.14 14.90
CA VAL A 115 -4.78 -8.71 15.07
C VAL A 115 -5.35 -8.42 13.68
N PRO A 116 -6.43 -9.09 13.25
CA PRO A 116 -6.95 -8.99 11.88
C PRO A 116 -7.75 -7.70 11.66
N VAL A 117 -7.25 -6.55 12.13
CA VAL A 117 -7.97 -5.28 12.03
C VAL A 117 -8.05 -4.80 10.59
N LEU A 118 -6.90 -4.69 9.91
CA LEU A 118 -6.87 -4.20 8.54
C LEU A 118 -7.65 -5.10 7.55
N PRO A 119 -7.60 -6.44 7.64
CA PRO A 119 -8.47 -7.30 6.84
C PRO A 119 -9.96 -7.03 7.04
N VAL A 120 -10.40 -6.73 8.27
CA VAL A 120 -11.80 -6.39 8.55
C VAL A 120 -12.16 -5.06 7.91
N ILE A 121 -11.31 -4.03 8.06
CA ILE A 121 -11.49 -2.71 7.42
C ILE A 121 -11.53 -2.85 5.90
N VAL A 122 -10.59 -3.59 5.30
CA VAL A 122 -10.55 -3.85 3.86
C VAL A 122 -11.84 -4.53 3.38
N LYS A 123 -12.29 -5.58 4.07
CA LYS A 123 -13.54 -6.28 3.74
C LYS A 123 -14.75 -5.35 3.84
N HIS A 124 -14.79 -4.50 4.87
CA HIS A 124 -15.85 -3.49 5.04
C HIS A 124 -15.86 -2.49 3.88
N LEU A 125 -14.70 -1.90 3.55
CA LEU A 125 -14.55 -0.97 2.42
C LEU A 125 -14.94 -1.62 1.08
N GLN A 126 -14.57 -2.87 0.82
CA GLN A 126 -14.93 -3.56 -0.43
C GLN A 126 -16.41 -3.93 -0.48
N GLN A 127 -16.97 -4.52 0.60
CA GLN A 127 -18.30 -5.13 0.57
C GLN A 127 -19.42 -4.13 0.87
N GLN A 128 -19.22 -3.21 1.82
CA GLN A 128 -20.25 -2.26 2.23
C GLN A 128 -20.17 -0.97 1.43
N LEU A 129 -18.95 -0.48 1.17
CA LEU A 129 -18.73 0.79 0.46
C LEU A 129 -18.38 0.62 -1.02
N ASN A 130 -18.28 -0.62 -1.52
CA ASN A 130 -18.02 -0.92 -2.94
C ASN A 130 -16.74 -0.27 -3.49
N PHE A 131 -15.65 -0.34 -2.72
CA PHE A 131 -14.32 0.10 -3.17
C PHE A 131 -13.60 -0.96 -4.00
N SER A 132 -13.00 -0.51 -5.10
CA SER A 132 -11.86 -1.15 -5.76
C SER A 132 -10.58 -0.70 -5.06
N LEU A 133 -9.93 -1.63 -4.35
CA LEU A 133 -8.77 -1.34 -3.51
C LEU A 133 -7.48 -1.92 -4.09
N CYS A 134 -6.41 -1.14 -3.97
CA CYS A 134 -5.04 -1.61 -4.18
C CYS A 134 -4.21 -1.34 -2.92
N ALA A 135 -3.37 -2.29 -2.54
CA ALA A 135 -2.41 -2.10 -1.47
C ALA A 135 -1.03 -1.77 -2.06
N THR A 136 -0.38 -0.73 -1.55
CA THR A 136 1.03 -0.45 -1.83
C THR A 136 1.86 -0.84 -0.62
N TYR A 137 2.96 -1.57 -0.82
CA TYR A 137 3.83 -1.99 0.26
C TYR A 137 5.21 -1.35 0.11
N LEU A 138 5.54 -0.44 1.02
CA LEU A 138 6.79 0.31 0.99
C LEU A 138 7.90 -0.41 1.77
N LEU A 139 9.05 -0.54 1.12
CA LEU A 139 10.33 -0.93 1.73
C LEU A 139 11.39 0.13 1.43
N GLU A 140 12.35 0.33 2.34
CA GLU A 140 13.40 1.32 2.15
C GLU A 140 14.56 0.76 1.31
N ALA A 141 15.03 1.55 0.34
CA ALA A 141 16.15 1.18 -0.54
C ALA A 141 17.45 0.77 0.17
N PRO A 142 17.84 1.34 1.33
CA PRO A 142 18.99 0.87 2.10
C PRO A 142 18.95 -0.62 2.47
N PHE A 143 17.78 -1.27 2.46
CA PHE A 143 17.68 -2.71 2.70
C PHE A 143 18.36 -3.51 1.59
N ILE A 144 18.56 -2.96 0.40
CA ILE A 144 19.29 -3.62 -0.69
C ILE A 144 20.77 -3.85 -0.34
N ILE A 145 21.36 -2.97 0.48
CA ILE A 145 22.75 -3.08 0.90
C ILE A 145 22.95 -4.37 1.72
N ASP A 146 21.97 -4.75 2.53
CA ASP A 146 21.95 -6.00 3.29
C ASP A 146 20.88 -6.93 2.73
N ARG A 147 21.33 -7.87 1.89
CA ARG A 147 20.45 -8.85 1.24
C ARG A 147 19.51 -9.57 2.22
N SER A 148 19.95 -9.84 3.45
CA SER A 148 19.12 -10.49 4.48
C SER A 148 17.92 -9.62 4.85
N LYS A 149 18.14 -8.31 4.98
CA LYS A 149 17.06 -7.33 5.27
C LYS A 149 16.12 -7.21 4.08
N PHE A 150 16.65 -7.19 2.85
CA PHE A 150 15.82 -7.18 1.65
C PHE A 150 14.89 -8.40 1.58
N PHE A 151 15.43 -9.62 1.74
CA PHE A 151 14.60 -10.84 1.73
C PHE A 151 13.60 -10.86 2.89
N SER A 152 13.98 -10.40 4.08
CA SER A 152 13.06 -10.28 5.21
C SER A 152 11.92 -9.30 4.92
N GLY A 153 12.22 -8.16 4.28
CA GLY A 153 11.23 -7.19 3.83
C GLY A 153 10.29 -7.75 2.76
N ALA A 154 10.83 -8.49 1.78
CA ALA A 154 10.03 -9.14 0.75
C ALA A 154 9.08 -10.21 1.32
N LEU A 155 9.55 -11.02 2.28
CA LEU A 155 8.68 -11.98 3.00
C LEU A 155 7.61 -11.27 3.84
N SER A 156 7.94 -10.13 4.45
CA SER A 156 6.98 -9.31 5.20
C SER A 156 5.89 -8.74 4.27
N ALA A 157 6.27 -8.26 3.09
CA ALA A 157 5.33 -7.84 2.06
C ALA A 157 4.41 -9.00 1.63
N MET A 158 4.94 -10.23 1.59
CA MET A 158 4.18 -11.42 1.16
C MET A 158 3.14 -11.79 2.21
N SER A 159 3.53 -11.74 3.48
CA SER A 159 2.65 -11.96 4.61
C SER A 159 1.48 -10.97 4.57
N ALA A 160 1.76 -9.69 4.32
CA ALA A 160 0.73 -8.67 4.18
C ALA A 160 -0.20 -8.94 2.99
N MET A 161 0.35 -9.34 1.84
CA MET A 161 -0.43 -9.69 0.64
C MET A 161 -1.40 -10.84 0.90
N ILE A 162 -0.93 -11.91 1.54
CA ILE A 162 -1.76 -13.08 1.87
C ILE A 162 -2.83 -12.70 2.90
N LEU A 163 -2.50 -11.87 3.89
CA LEU A 163 -3.45 -11.50 4.93
C LEU A 163 -4.56 -10.57 4.40
N LEU A 164 -4.22 -9.61 3.56
CA LEU A 164 -5.17 -8.59 3.07
C LEU A 164 -6.00 -9.07 1.89
N GLU A 165 -5.54 -10.09 1.15
CA GLU A 165 -6.24 -10.63 -0.03
C GLU A 165 -6.51 -9.54 -1.10
N LEU A 166 -5.62 -8.54 -1.20
CA LEU A 166 -5.68 -7.44 -2.17
C LEU A 166 -4.59 -7.56 -3.22
N PRO A 167 -4.76 -6.92 -4.40
CA PRO A 167 -3.64 -6.72 -5.30
C PRO A 167 -2.60 -5.79 -4.63
N HIS A 168 -1.34 -6.21 -4.67
CA HIS A 168 -0.21 -5.54 -4.01
C HIS A 168 0.76 -4.95 -5.04
N ILE A 169 1.16 -3.70 -4.83
CA ILE A 169 2.25 -3.04 -5.55
C ILE A 169 3.39 -2.77 -4.58
N ASN A 170 4.52 -3.42 -4.81
CA ASN A 170 5.71 -3.25 -3.97
C ASN A 170 6.49 -2.01 -4.42
N ILE A 171 6.80 -1.13 -3.46
CA ILE A 171 7.47 0.15 -3.70
C ILE A 171 8.76 0.20 -2.90
N LEU A 172 9.84 0.63 -3.56
CA LEU A 172 11.12 0.89 -2.91
C LEU A 172 11.30 2.39 -2.69
N SER A 173 11.16 2.84 -1.44
CA SER A 173 11.31 4.24 -1.05
C SER A 173 12.77 4.61 -0.76
N LYS A 174 13.04 5.92 -0.62
CA LYS A 174 14.35 6.47 -0.21
C LYS A 174 15.52 6.04 -1.11
N ILE A 175 15.27 5.93 -2.42
CA ILE A 175 16.30 5.52 -3.39
C ILE A 175 17.46 6.50 -3.46
N ASP A 176 17.20 7.77 -3.16
CA ASP A 176 18.22 8.81 -3.01
C ASP A 176 19.36 8.41 -2.06
N LEU A 177 19.07 7.64 -0.99
CA LEU A 177 20.07 7.21 -0.02
C LEU A 177 21.04 6.15 -0.54
N VAL A 178 20.69 5.44 -1.63
CA VAL A 178 21.54 4.37 -2.19
C VAL A 178 22.19 4.73 -3.52
N LYS A 179 21.91 5.93 -4.08
CA LYS A 179 22.42 6.38 -5.39
C LYS A 179 23.95 6.34 -5.50
N ASP A 180 24.66 6.63 -4.40
CA ASP A 180 26.12 6.65 -4.37
C ASP A 180 26.76 5.31 -3.95
N SER A 181 25.98 4.44 -3.30
CA SER A 181 26.47 3.19 -2.72
C SER A 181 26.21 1.97 -3.61
N VAL A 182 25.16 2.00 -4.42
CA VAL A 182 24.72 0.88 -5.26
C VAL A 182 24.69 1.31 -6.72
N SER A 183 25.31 0.52 -7.59
CA SER A 183 25.30 0.84 -9.02
C SER A 183 23.88 0.73 -9.61
N LYS A 184 23.54 1.56 -10.61
CA LYS A 184 22.23 1.48 -11.29
C LYS A 184 21.93 0.08 -11.86
N ARG A 185 22.97 -0.67 -12.26
CA ARG A 185 22.84 -2.05 -12.76
C ARG A 185 22.44 -3.00 -11.65
N GLU A 186 23.05 -2.86 -10.48
CA GLU A 186 22.74 -3.66 -9.30
C GLU A 186 21.36 -3.32 -8.75
N LEU A 187 21.00 -2.04 -8.66
CA LEU A 187 19.65 -1.62 -8.27
C LEU A 187 18.58 -2.25 -9.18
N LYS A 188 18.78 -2.23 -10.51
CA LYS A 188 17.87 -2.89 -11.46
C LYS A 188 17.71 -4.39 -11.22
N ARG A 189 18.73 -5.08 -10.69
CA ARG A 189 18.61 -6.50 -10.31
C ARG A 189 17.72 -6.72 -9.10
N PHE A 190 17.57 -5.75 -8.21
CA PHE A 190 16.66 -5.86 -7.06
C PHE A 190 15.25 -5.34 -7.37
N LEU A 191 15.13 -4.42 -8.33
CA LEU A 191 13.84 -3.95 -8.83
C LEU A 191 13.16 -5.00 -9.71
N ASN A 192 13.92 -5.78 -10.46
CA ASN A 192 13.47 -6.90 -11.29
C ASN A 192 14.50 -8.04 -11.22
N PRO A 193 14.56 -8.80 -10.12
CA PRO A 193 15.43 -9.95 -10.04
C PRO A 193 14.91 -11.05 -10.94
N ASP A 194 15.78 -11.45 -11.86
CA ASP A 194 15.61 -12.65 -12.64
C ASP A 194 15.92 -13.87 -11.74
N PRO A 195 15.06 -14.89 -11.69
CA PRO A 195 15.28 -16.11 -10.91
C PRO A 195 16.59 -16.82 -11.23
N LEU A 196 17.09 -16.70 -12.47
CA LEU A 196 18.40 -17.24 -12.81
C LEU A 196 19.54 -16.48 -12.14
N ILE A 197 19.41 -15.17 -11.90
CA ILE A 197 20.48 -14.33 -11.32
C ILE A 197 20.68 -14.61 -9.82
N LEU A 198 19.62 -14.97 -9.08
CA LEU A 198 19.76 -15.43 -7.69
C LEU A 198 20.39 -16.82 -7.60
N ALA A 199 20.31 -17.63 -8.66
CA ALA A 199 20.83 -19.00 -8.73
C ALA A 199 22.16 -19.13 -9.50
N ASP A 200 22.66 -18.06 -10.13
CA ASP A 200 23.80 -18.12 -11.03
C ASP A 200 25.12 -18.17 -10.24
N LYS A 201 25.74 -19.35 -10.29
CA LYS A 201 26.91 -19.82 -9.50
C LYS A 201 28.23 -19.08 -9.78
N SER A 202 28.21 -17.88 -10.34
CA SER A 202 29.37 -17.26 -10.97
C SER A 202 30.12 -16.25 -10.10
N ASN A 203 29.64 -15.93 -8.90
CA ASN A 203 30.36 -15.06 -7.96
C ASN A 203 30.48 -15.72 -6.58
N ASP A 204 31.69 -15.81 -6.05
CA ASP A 204 32.03 -16.37 -4.72
C ASP A 204 31.38 -15.63 -3.51
N ASP A 205 30.48 -14.65 -3.76
CA ASP A 205 29.77 -13.79 -2.81
C ASP A 205 28.24 -14.00 -2.83
N ASP A 206 27.77 -15.22 -3.12
CA ASP A 206 26.33 -15.52 -3.20
C ASP A 206 25.68 -15.69 -1.83
N PHE A 207 24.56 -14.98 -1.61
CA PHE A 207 23.75 -15.04 -0.38
C PHE A 207 23.23 -16.45 -0.07
N ILE A 208 23.04 -17.26 -1.11
CA ILE A 208 22.61 -18.66 -1.00
C ILE A 208 23.73 -19.54 -0.41
N ASP A 209 24.99 -19.17 -0.62
CA ASP A 209 26.18 -19.97 -0.26
C ASP A 209 26.97 -19.42 0.94
N ILE A 210 26.52 -18.31 1.57
CA ILE A 210 27.12 -17.75 2.81
C ILE A 210 27.19 -18.81 3.93
N ASN A 211 26.20 -19.69 4.04
CA ASN A 211 26.20 -20.76 5.04
C ASN A 211 25.67 -22.09 4.46
N PRO A 212 26.50 -23.13 4.36
CA PRO A 212 26.11 -24.45 3.85
C PRO A 212 24.89 -25.06 4.56
N ARG A 213 24.67 -24.70 5.84
CA ARG A 213 23.54 -25.20 6.64
C ARG A 213 22.20 -24.62 6.18
N PHE A 214 22.17 -23.36 5.74
CA PHE A 214 20.94 -22.64 5.36
C PHE A 214 20.69 -22.64 3.85
N ARG A 215 21.59 -23.21 3.04
CA ARG A 215 21.47 -23.26 1.57
C ARG A 215 20.11 -23.76 1.08
N LYS A 216 19.58 -24.83 1.68
CA LYS A 216 18.27 -25.40 1.29
C LYS A 216 17.12 -24.44 1.61
N LEU A 217 17.20 -23.73 2.75
CA LEU A 217 16.21 -22.75 3.16
C LEU A 217 16.26 -21.51 2.27
N ASN A 218 17.45 -20.95 2.04
CA ASN A 218 17.64 -19.76 1.19
C ASN A 218 17.14 -20.01 -0.24
N LYS A 219 17.37 -21.21 -0.78
CA LYS A 219 16.83 -21.60 -2.08
C LYS A 219 15.29 -21.70 -2.08
N ALA A 220 14.69 -22.24 -1.03
CA ALA A 220 13.24 -22.31 -0.91
C ALA A 220 12.61 -20.92 -0.80
N ILE A 221 13.23 -20.01 -0.03
CA ILE A 221 12.79 -18.61 0.08
C ILE A 221 12.92 -17.88 -1.26
N ALA A 222 14.04 -18.04 -1.97
CA ALA A 222 14.23 -17.42 -3.27
C ALA A 222 13.17 -17.89 -4.29
N ASN A 223 12.89 -19.19 -4.33
CA ASN A 223 11.83 -19.74 -5.18
C ASN A 223 10.45 -19.20 -4.79
N LEU A 224 10.15 -19.09 -3.49
CA LEU A 224 8.87 -18.54 -3.02
C LEU A 224 8.70 -17.08 -3.46
N VAL A 225 9.75 -16.26 -3.30
CA VAL A 225 9.71 -14.86 -3.69
C VAL A 225 9.48 -14.72 -5.21
N ASP A 226 10.09 -15.59 -6.01
CA ASP A 226 9.92 -15.63 -7.47
C ASP A 226 8.51 -16.08 -7.89
N GLU A 227 8.00 -17.19 -7.34
CA GLU A 227 6.70 -17.76 -7.69
C GLU A 227 5.53 -16.78 -7.51
N PHE A 228 5.61 -15.89 -6.51
CA PHE A 228 4.56 -14.91 -6.25
C PHE A 228 4.72 -13.61 -7.05
N GLY A 229 5.68 -13.51 -7.99
CA GLY A 229 5.93 -12.29 -8.77
C GLY A 229 6.29 -11.08 -7.90
N MET A 230 6.62 -11.34 -6.63
CA MET A 230 6.72 -10.39 -5.53
C MET A 230 7.99 -9.54 -5.58
N VAL A 231 8.77 -9.73 -6.63
CA VAL A 231 10.10 -9.18 -6.76
C VAL A 231 10.18 -7.96 -7.66
N GLN A 232 9.06 -7.56 -8.26
CA GLN A 232 8.98 -6.29 -8.92
C GLN A 232 8.74 -5.18 -7.90
N PHE A 233 9.80 -4.43 -7.60
CA PHE A 233 9.71 -3.21 -6.81
C PHE A 233 9.71 -2.00 -7.74
N LEU A 234 8.73 -1.11 -7.58
CA LEU A 234 8.72 0.17 -8.26
C LEU A 234 9.56 1.18 -7.48
N PRO A 235 10.49 1.89 -8.14
CA PRO A 235 11.30 2.87 -7.46
C PRO A 235 10.50 4.14 -7.12
N LEU A 236 10.56 4.59 -5.87
CA LEU A 236 10.02 5.88 -5.42
C LEU A 236 11.17 6.84 -5.08
N ASP A 237 11.21 7.97 -5.78
CA ASP A 237 12.11 9.08 -5.47
C ASP A 237 11.27 10.32 -5.17
N CYS A 238 11.31 10.78 -3.91
CA CYS A 238 10.59 11.99 -3.48
C CYS A 238 11.49 13.24 -3.46
N SER A 239 12.78 13.13 -3.82
CA SER A 239 13.79 14.15 -3.55
C SER A 239 14.10 15.12 -4.71
N SER A 240 13.64 14.86 -5.93
CA SER A 240 14.20 15.49 -7.14
C SER A 240 13.16 15.90 -8.19
N LYS A 241 13.61 16.51 -9.31
CA LYS A 241 12.73 16.84 -10.45
C LYS A 241 12.05 15.60 -11.06
N ASP A 242 12.60 14.41 -10.80
CA ASP A 242 12.10 13.11 -11.27
C ASP A 242 11.01 12.53 -10.34
N THR A 243 10.65 13.23 -9.26
CA THR A 243 9.55 12.83 -8.36
C THR A 243 8.24 12.67 -9.13
N SER A 244 7.97 13.55 -10.10
CA SER A 244 6.77 13.46 -10.92
C SER A 244 6.74 12.17 -11.74
N ASP A 245 7.87 11.71 -12.28
CA ASP A 245 7.91 10.56 -13.17
C ASP A 245 7.77 9.23 -12.42
N SER A 246 8.44 9.11 -11.26
CA SER A 246 8.33 7.91 -10.43
C SER A 246 6.94 7.75 -9.82
N VAL A 247 6.37 8.85 -9.29
CA VAL A 247 5.02 8.88 -8.73
C VAL A 247 3.97 8.67 -9.83
N ALA A 248 4.13 9.28 -11.01
CA ALA A 248 3.23 9.04 -12.15
C ALA A 248 3.24 7.57 -12.58
N THR A 249 4.42 6.94 -12.62
CA THR A 249 4.54 5.52 -12.94
C THR A 249 3.78 4.69 -11.92
N ILE A 250 4.02 4.90 -10.61
CA ILE A 250 3.33 4.17 -9.56
C ILE A 250 1.81 4.38 -9.64
N LEU A 251 1.35 5.62 -9.84
CA LEU A 251 -0.07 5.92 -10.01
C LEU A 251 -0.68 5.19 -11.20
N SER A 252 0.02 5.10 -12.34
CA SER A 252 -0.44 4.34 -13.51
C SER A 252 -0.64 2.86 -13.19
N TYR A 253 0.29 2.23 -12.45
CA TYR A 253 0.11 0.83 -12.03
C TYR A 253 -1.08 0.68 -11.07
N ILE A 254 -1.29 1.64 -10.17
CA ILE A 254 -2.45 1.60 -9.26
C ILE A 254 -3.75 1.78 -10.06
N ASP A 255 -3.80 2.70 -11.02
CA ASP A 255 -4.96 2.92 -11.88
C ASP A 255 -5.33 1.65 -12.67
N ASP A 256 -4.33 0.96 -13.22
CA ASP A 256 -4.52 -0.29 -13.96
C ASP A 256 -5.09 -1.39 -13.05
N VAL A 257 -4.54 -1.54 -11.85
CA VAL A 257 -4.99 -2.55 -10.87
C VAL A 257 -6.41 -2.26 -10.37
N THR A 258 -6.71 -0.99 -10.13
CA THR A 258 -8.01 -0.56 -9.61
C THR A 258 -9.07 -0.39 -10.70
N GLN A 259 -8.68 -0.53 -11.98
CA GLN A 259 -9.50 -0.24 -13.16
C GLN A 259 -10.10 1.17 -13.13
N TRP A 260 -9.37 2.14 -12.57
CA TRP A 260 -9.85 3.50 -12.39
C TRP A 260 -10.24 4.14 -13.74
N SER A 261 -9.43 3.94 -14.77
CA SER A 261 -9.65 4.49 -16.12
C SER A 261 -10.95 3.98 -16.77
N GLU A 262 -11.26 2.70 -16.63
CA GLU A 262 -12.49 2.09 -17.17
C GLU A 262 -13.74 2.59 -16.43
N ALA A 263 -13.62 2.85 -15.12
CA ALA A 263 -14.72 3.39 -14.32
C ALA A 263 -15.08 4.85 -14.66
N GLN A 264 -14.17 5.59 -15.30
CA GLN A 264 -14.39 6.98 -15.74
C GLN A 264 -15.01 7.08 -17.13
N GLU A 265 -15.08 5.99 -17.92
CA GLU A 265 -15.71 6.04 -19.23
C GLU A 265 -17.21 6.32 -19.09
N PRO A 266 -17.76 7.28 -19.88
CA PRO A 266 -19.19 7.56 -19.84
C PRO A 266 -19.95 6.31 -20.29
N LYS A 267 -20.79 5.76 -19.39
CA LYS A 267 -21.67 4.65 -19.73
C LYS A 267 -22.60 5.11 -20.85
N GLU A 268 -22.67 4.32 -21.92
CA GLU A 268 -23.65 4.55 -22.98
C GLU A 268 -25.04 4.72 -22.36
N PRO A 269 -25.80 5.74 -22.78
CA PRO A 269 -27.15 5.92 -22.28
C PRO A 269 -27.91 4.61 -22.51
N LYS A 270 -28.51 4.05 -21.45
CA LYS A 270 -29.38 2.88 -21.60
C LYS A 270 -30.47 3.27 -22.58
N ASP A 271 -30.66 2.46 -23.63
CA ASP A 271 -31.80 2.57 -24.52
C ASP A 271 -33.09 2.23 -23.74
N GLU A 272 -33.61 3.19 -22.97
CA GLU A 272 -34.95 3.13 -22.35
C GLU A 272 -36.06 3.35 -23.40
N ALA A 273 -35.85 2.90 -24.64
CA ALA A 273 -36.73 3.16 -25.78
C ALA A 273 -37.30 1.90 -26.46
N GLU A 274 -37.19 0.71 -25.86
CA GLU A 274 -37.74 -0.52 -26.47
C GLU A 274 -38.78 -1.28 -25.64
N GLU A 275 -39.26 -0.77 -24.50
CA GLU A 275 -40.29 -1.49 -23.71
C GLU A 275 -41.68 -0.80 -23.60
N GLU A 276 -41.92 0.38 -24.20
CA GLU A 276 -43.25 1.03 -24.12
C GLU A 276 -44.18 0.86 -25.35
N ASP A 277 -43.78 0.18 -26.44
CA ASP A 277 -44.59 0.09 -27.68
C ASP A 277 -45.19 -1.29 -28.02
N PHE A 278 -45.28 -2.23 -27.06
CA PHE A 278 -45.92 -3.55 -27.28
C PHE A 278 -47.18 -3.84 -26.43
N GLU A 279 -47.88 -2.81 -25.96
CA GLU A 279 -49.27 -2.97 -25.48
C GLU A 279 -50.23 -2.03 -26.22
N GLN A 280 -50.43 -2.28 -27.52
CA GLN A 280 -51.70 -1.97 -28.17
C GLN A 280 -51.92 -2.86 -29.39
N ASP A 281 -53.13 -3.43 -29.44
CA ASP A 281 -53.72 -4.28 -30.48
C ASP A 281 -53.33 -5.77 -30.48
N TYR A 282 -54.15 -6.59 -29.79
CA TYR A 282 -55.00 -7.65 -30.39
C TYR A 282 -56.03 -8.19 -29.38
#